data_AF-A0A1G2VUL2-F1
#
_entry.id   AF-A0A1G2VUL2-F1
#
_cell.length_a   1.000
_cell.length_b   1.000
_cell.length_c   1.000
_cell.angle_alpha   90.00
_cell.angle_beta   90.00
_cell.angle_gamma   90.00
#
_symmetry.space_group_name_H-M   'P 1'
#
loop_
_entity.id
_entity.type
_entity.pdbx_description
1 polymer ?
#
loop_
_entity_poly.entity_id
_entity_poly.type
_entity_poly.pdbx_seq_one_letter_code
_entity_poly.pdbx_strand_id
1 'polypeptide(L)'
;MGSKNWQLMEISLRIKDDPEASLLLEQFLNACFDSVPPPTWAPTTAVTLNPQANADRISTALDRLNAYLKDHAILPKGIHPPGNIRLNDWAEDITMQILTNGAY
;
A
#
# COMPACT_ATOMS: atom_id res chain seq x y z
N MET A 1 12.34 14.83 11.42
CA MET A 1 11.98 14.30 10.08
C MET A 1 11.34 12.94 10.32
N GLY A 2 10.02 12.90 10.47
CA GLY A 2 9.29 11.64 10.63
C GLY A 2 9.05 11.03 9.26
N SER A 3 9.49 9.79 9.05
CA SER A 3 9.31 9.08 7.79
C SER A 3 7.82 9.08 7.41
N LYS A 4 7.51 9.51 6.18
CA LYS A 4 6.13 9.72 5.69
C LYS A 4 5.27 8.47 5.72
N ASN A 5 5.87 7.28 5.90
CA ASN A 5 5.20 5.98 5.96
C ASN A 5 5.17 5.36 7.38
N TRP A 6 5.43 6.15 8.43
CA TRP A 6 5.27 5.73 9.84
C TRP A 6 3.91 5.08 10.11
N GLN A 7 2.85 5.55 9.45
CA GLN A 7 1.51 5.01 9.61
C GLN A 7 1.37 3.55 9.14
N LEU A 8 2.01 3.15 8.05
CA LEU A 8 1.96 1.75 7.58
C LEU A 8 2.70 0.82 8.55
N MET A 9 3.85 1.27 9.05
CA MET A 9 4.63 0.52 10.03
C MET A 9 3.91 0.39 11.39
N GLU A 10 3.28 1.47 11.87
CA GLU A 10 2.41 1.43 13.05
C GLU A 10 1.23 0.48 12.87
N ILE A 11 0.66 0.43 11.67
CA ILE A 11 -0.48 -0.43 11.37
C ILE A 11 -0.05 -1.88 11.31
N SER A 12 1.04 -2.21 10.61
CA SER A 12 1.63 -3.56 10.64
C SER A 12 1.84 -4.05 12.07
N LEU A 13 2.35 -3.20 12.97
CA LEU A 13 2.54 -3.57 14.37
C LEU A 13 1.22 -3.81 15.13
N ARG A 14 0.17 -3.05 14.80
CA ARG A 14 -1.16 -3.19 15.44
C ARG A 14 -1.95 -4.37 14.92
N ILE A 15 -1.77 -4.72 13.65
CA ILE A 15 -2.51 -5.80 12.98
C ILE A 15 -1.73 -7.12 12.93
N LYS A 16 -0.52 -7.18 13.49
CA LYS A 16 0.36 -8.36 13.42
C LYS A 16 -0.29 -9.65 13.94
N ASP A 17 -1.18 -9.52 14.92
CA ASP A 17 -1.88 -10.63 15.57
C ASP A 17 -3.25 -10.89 14.91
N ASP A 18 -3.61 -10.12 13.89
CA ASP A 18 -4.86 -10.19 13.15
C ASP A 18 -4.60 -10.68 11.71
N PRO A 19 -4.92 -11.95 11.41
CA PRO A 19 -4.64 -12.54 10.10
C PRO A 19 -5.48 -11.92 8.98
N GLU A 20 -6.69 -11.43 9.27
CA GLU A 20 -7.55 -10.82 8.25
C GLU A 20 -7.04 -9.42 7.89
N ALA A 21 -6.70 -8.61 8.88
CA ALA A 21 -6.12 -7.30 8.66
C ALA A 21 -4.74 -7.39 7.96
N SER A 22 -3.92 -8.37 8.34
CA SER A 22 -2.63 -8.62 7.68
C SER A 22 -2.83 -8.96 6.19
N LEU A 23 -3.79 -9.82 5.87
CA LEU A 23 -4.11 -10.19 4.50
C LEU A 23 -4.68 -9.01 3.67
N LEU A 24 -5.40 -8.08 4.31
CA LEU A 24 -5.86 -6.84 3.67
C LEU A 24 -4.69 -5.88 3.41
N LEU A 25 -3.75 -5.77 4.33
CA LEU A 25 -2.53 -4.98 4.15
C LEU A 25 -1.67 -5.55 3.02
N GLU A 26 -1.48 -6.87 2.97
CA GLU A 26 -0.76 -7.54 1.88
C GLU A 26 -1.42 -7.29 0.52
N GLN A 27 -2.75 -7.33 0.43
CA GLN A 27 -3.48 -6.99 -0.81
C GLN A 27 -3.23 -5.55 -1.24
N PHE A 28 -3.23 -4.61 -0.30
CA PHE A 28 -2.91 -3.21 -0.58
C PHE A 28 -1.46 -3.05 -1.07
N LEU A 29 -0.49 -3.70 -0.41
CA LEU A 29 0.90 -3.66 -0.82
C LEU A 29 1.10 -4.28 -2.20
N ASN A 30 0.48 -5.43 -2.49
CA ASN A 30 0.52 -6.06 -3.82
C ASN A 30 -0.04 -5.14 -4.90
N ALA A 31 -1.14 -4.42 -4.63
CA ALA A 31 -1.67 -3.43 -5.55
C ALA A 31 -0.69 -2.25 -5.78
N CYS A 32 0.06 -1.85 -4.74
CA CYS A 32 1.13 -0.86 -4.88
C CYS A 32 2.31 -1.40 -5.70
N PHE A 33 2.71 -2.66 -5.51
CA PHE A 33 3.78 -3.29 -6.30
C PHE A 33 3.41 -3.43 -7.78
N ASP A 34 2.17 -3.81 -8.08
CA ASP A 34 1.66 -3.93 -9.47
C ASP A 34 1.63 -2.58 -10.20
N SER A 35 1.69 -1.46 -9.46
CA SER A 35 1.77 -0.11 -10.03
C SER A 35 3.18 0.29 -10.46
N VAL A 36 4.22 -0.37 -9.95
CA VAL A 36 5.61 -0.07 -10.28
C VAL A 36 6.09 -1.04 -11.35
N PRO A 37 6.60 -0.56 -12.50
CA PRO A 37 7.15 -1.45 -13.51
C PRO A 37 8.30 -2.26 -12.91
N PRO A 38 8.39 -3.58 -13.21
CA PRO A 38 9.51 -4.38 -12.74
C PRO A 38 10.83 -3.79 -13.29
N PRO A 39 11.94 -3.97 -12.57
CA PRO A 39 13.24 -3.47 -13.01
C PRO A 39 13.62 -4.10 -14.36
N THR A 40 14.35 -3.34 -15.19
CA THR A 40 14.61 -3.60 -16.63
C THR A 40 15.31 -4.93 -16.97
N TRP A 41 15.70 -5.72 -15.97
CA TRP A 41 16.33 -7.04 -16.13
C TRP A 41 15.34 -8.21 -15.97
N ALA A 42 14.11 -7.95 -15.51
CA ALA A 42 13.05 -8.96 -15.48
C ALA A 42 12.43 -9.12 -16.88
N PRO A 43 12.06 -10.34 -17.32
CA PRO A 43 11.39 -10.53 -18.59
C PRO A 43 10.10 -9.72 -18.60
N THR A 44 10.08 -8.66 -19.41
CA THR A 44 8.94 -7.78 -19.62
C THR A 44 7.84 -8.57 -20.32
N THR A 45 7.01 -9.26 -19.53
CA THR A 45 5.59 -9.32 -19.89
C THR A 45 5.17 -7.86 -19.92
N ALA A 46 4.88 -7.32 -21.09
CA ALA A 46 4.36 -5.97 -21.24
C ALA A 46 2.96 -5.92 -20.58
N VAL A 47 2.94 -5.89 -19.25
CA VAL A 47 1.76 -5.52 -18.49
C VAL A 47 1.50 -4.11 -18.95
N THR A 48 0.45 -3.96 -19.76
CA THR A 48 -0.03 -2.65 -20.16
C THR A 48 -0.55 -2.03 -18.88
N LEU A 49 0.33 -1.33 -18.17
CA LEU A 49 0.02 -0.62 -16.95
C LEU A 49 -1.04 0.41 -17.34
N ASN A 50 -2.31 0.06 -17.13
CA ASN A 50 -3.39 1.01 -17.24
C ASN A 50 -3.40 1.78 -15.92
N PRO A 51 -2.87 3.01 -15.88
CA PRO A 51 -2.68 3.76 -14.63
C PRO A 51 -4.01 4.00 -13.92
N GLN A 52 -5.12 4.05 -14.65
CA GLN A 52 -6.45 4.19 -14.10
C GLN A 52 -6.91 2.88 -13.43
N ALA A 53 -6.79 1.74 -14.13
CA ALA A 53 -7.15 0.45 -13.54
C ALA A 53 -6.31 0.11 -12.31
N ASN A 54 -5.04 0.52 -12.28
CA ASN A 54 -4.18 0.37 -11.11
C ASN A 54 -4.59 1.31 -9.97
N ALA A 55 -4.91 2.58 -10.26
CA ALA A 55 -5.44 3.49 -9.25
C ALA A 55 -6.73 2.97 -8.61
N ASP A 56 -7.65 2.42 -9.42
CA ASP A 56 -8.89 1.80 -8.96
C ASP A 56 -8.63 0.57 -8.07
N ARG A 57 -7.64 -0.25 -8.42
CA ARG A 57 -7.21 -1.41 -7.60
C ARG A 57 -6.63 -0.99 -6.26
N ILE A 58 -5.69 -0.03 -6.26
CA ILE A 58 -5.08 0.50 -5.03
C ILE A 58 -6.17 1.14 -4.16
N SER A 59 -7.08 1.92 -4.76
CA SER A 59 -8.17 2.58 -4.04
C SER A 59 -9.11 1.56 -3.41
N THR A 60 -9.47 0.51 -4.15
CA THR A 60 -10.34 -0.55 -3.64
C THR A 60 -9.68 -1.32 -2.49
N ALA A 61 -8.40 -1.65 -2.61
CA ALA A 61 -7.66 -2.34 -1.55
C ALA A 61 -7.52 -1.46 -0.30
N LEU A 62 -7.22 -0.17 -0.48
CA LEU A 62 -7.12 0.81 0.59
C LEU A 62 -8.47 1.00 1.30
N ASP A 63 -9.57 1.07 0.55
CA ASP A 63 -10.91 1.24 1.13
C ASP A 63 -11.31 0.02 1.98
N ARG A 64 -11.03 -1.21 1.52
CA ARG A 64 -11.25 -2.44 2.29
C ARG A 64 -10.44 -2.48 3.57
N LEU A 65 -9.15 -2.14 3.49
CA LEU A 65 -8.28 -2.05 4.68
C LEU A 65 -8.82 -1.00 5.65
N ASN A 66 -9.23 0.17 5.15
CA ASN A 66 -9.79 1.23 5.98
C ASN A 66 -11.13 0.88 6.61
N ALA A 67 -12.00 0.17 5.89
CA ALA A 67 -13.26 -0.32 6.41
C ALA A 67 -13.01 -1.27 7.59
N TYR A 68 -12.09 -2.23 7.42
CA TYR A 68 -11.70 -3.16 8.48
C TYR A 68 -11.11 -2.43 9.69
N LEU A 69 -10.14 -1.54 9.47
CA LEU A 69 -9.49 -0.79 10.54
C LEU A 69 -10.46 0.11 11.33
N LYS A 70 -11.52 0.61 10.68
CA LYS A 70 -12.58 1.39 11.31
C LYS A 70 -13.54 0.52 12.11
N ASP A 71 -13.99 -0.59 11.53
CA ASP A 71 -14.93 -1.52 12.15
C ASP A 71 -14.34 -2.14 13.43
N HIS A 72 -13.06 -2.53 13.38
CA HIS A 72 -12.33 -3.09 14.51
C HIS A 72 -11.72 -2.03 15.45
N ALA A 73 -12.00 -0.73 15.21
CA ALA A 73 -11.49 0.41 15.99
C ALA A 73 -9.95 0.47 16.15
N ILE A 74 -9.19 -0.21 15.28
CA ILE A 74 -7.72 -0.26 15.29
C ILE A 74 -7.15 1.11 14.88
N LEU A 75 -7.72 1.67 13.80
CA LEU A 75 -7.37 2.99 13.30
C LEU A 75 -8.63 3.69 12.76
N PRO A 76 -9.38 4.43 13.61
CA PRO A 76 -10.69 4.98 13.23
C PRO A 76 -10.61 6.04 12.12
N LYS A 77 -9.43 6.62 11.88
CA LYS A 77 -9.22 7.55 10.76
C LYS A 77 -8.87 6.83 9.46
N GLY A 78 -8.45 5.57 9.51
CA GLY A 78 -7.86 4.86 8.37
C GLY A 78 -6.52 5.43 7.93
N ILE A 79 -5.96 4.83 6.89
CA ILE A 79 -4.73 5.20 6.20
C ILE A 79 -5.11 6.03 4.98
N HIS A 80 -4.40 7.15 4.80
CA HIS A 80 -4.59 8.03 3.65
C HIS A 80 -3.22 8.54 3.21
N PRO A 81 -3.05 8.87 1.92
CA PRO A 81 -1.84 9.52 1.45
C PRO A 81 -1.58 10.82 2.25
N PRO A 82 -0.34 11.06 2.71
CA PRO A 82 -0.03 12.25 3.49
C PRO A 82 -0.11 13.51 2.63
N GLY A 83 -1.00 14.43 2.97
CA GLY A 83 -1.15 15.72 2.30
C GLY A 83 -1.90 15.64 0.96
N ASN A 84 -1.38 16.33 -0.07
CA ASN A 84 -1.99 16.43 -1.41
C ASN A 84 -1.34 15.49 -2.44
N ILE A 85 -0.74 14.38 -1.98
CA ILE A 85 -0.09 13.39 -2.85
C ILE A 85 -1.19 12.52 -3.49
N ARG A 86 -1.08 12.25 -4.79
CA ARG A 86 -2.02 11.35 -5.47
C ARG A 86 -1.81 9.91 -4.99
N LEU A 87 -2.87 9.13 -4.99
CA LEU A 87 -2.83 7.73 -4.55
C LEU A 87 -1.74 6.91 -5.25
N ASN A 88 -1.58 7.06 -6.57
CA ASN A 88 -0.54 6.37 -7.33
C ASN A 88 0.88 6.81 -6.94
N ASP A 89 1.12 8.12 -6.81
CA ASP A 89 2.44 8.64 -6.39
C ASP A 89 2.80 8.16 -4.97
N TRP A 90 1.80 8.08 -4.09
CA TRP A 90 2.01 7.56 -2.74
C TRP A 90 2.26 6.04 -2.74
N ALA A 91 1.52 5.28 -3.54
CA ALA A 91 1.76 3.84 -3.72
C ALA A 91 3.16 3.55 -4.27
N GLU A 92 3.62 4.34 -5.23
CA GLU A 92 4.97 4.24 -5.78
C GLU A 92 6.04 4.55 -4.71
N ASP A 93 5.85 5.60 -3.90
CA ASP A 93 6.75 5.94 -2.79
C ASP A 93 6.81 4.83 -1.73
N ILE A 94 5.68 4.21 -1.39
CA ILE A 94 5.61 3.04 -0.50
C ILE A 94 6.43 1.90 -1.09
N THR A 95 6.16 1.52 -2.35
CA THR A 95 6.85 0.42 -3.03
C THR A 95 8.35 0.67 -3.09
N MET A 96 8.78 1.87 -3.49
CA MET A 96 10.20 2.22 -3.53
C MET A 96 10.85 2.16 -2.15
N GLN A 97 10.18 2.61 -1.09
CA GLN A 97 10.73 2.51 0.27
C GLN A 97 10.84 1.07 0.76
N ILE A 98 9.89 0.19 0.43
CA ILE A 98 9.98 -1.23 0.77
C ILE A 98 11.17 -1.88 0.04
N LEU A 99 11.31 -1.61 -1.26
CA LEU A 99 12.41 -2.12 -2.08
C LEU A 99 13.78 -1.58 -1.62
N THR A 100 13.84 -0.33 -1.18
CA THR A 100 15.11 0.34 -0.79
C THR A 100 15.52 0.00 0.65
N ASN A 101 14.56 -0.10 1.57
CA ASN A 101 14.86 -0.32 2.99
C ASN A 101 14.90 -1.80 3.38
N GLY A 102 14.44 -2.73 2.53
CA GLY A 102 14.73 -4.17 2.61
C GLY A 102 14.40 -4.91 3.92
N ALA A 103 13.77 -4.26 4.90
CA ALA A 103 13.56 -4.82 6.24
C ALA A 103 12.18 -4.40 6.76
N TYR A 104 11.20 -5.27 6.55
CA TYR A 104 10.12 -5.49 7.51
C TYR A 104 10.63 -6.46 8.59
#